data_AF-A0A836U9F2-F1
#
_entry.id   AF-A0A836U9F2-F1
#
_cell.length_a   1.000
_cell.length_b   1.000
_cell.length_c   1.000
_cell.angle_alpha   90.00
_cell.angle_beta   90.00
_cell.angle_gamma   90.00
#
_symmetry.space_group_name_H-M   'P 1'
#
loop_
_entity.id
_entity.type
_entity.pdbx_description
1 polymer ?
#
loop_
_entity_poly.entity_id
_entity_poly.type
_entity_poly.pdbx_seq_one_letter_code
_entity_poly.pdbx_strand_id
1 'polypeptide(L)'
;MGRGQNIRTVADLPLVLSKRMAHEFLQAPDHYTIDEALRWGQVVGQGGSQELLETLLATELGHCFANEEFWRTVVHFFTENPLLAPTYVGPIIDYIHHRKYALQDLVQPGGKIETAPPPEPNFSMKSRGVAKLLDQLEAWHRQLNHEEKAPEVQWKKSNIADYYYKGKDDENGGFL
;
A
#
# COMPACT_ATOMS: atom_id res chain seq x y z
N MET A 1 -9.11 -16.69 32.49
CA MET A 1 -7.84 -16.49 33.25
C MET A 1 -6.71 -16.32 32.24
N GLY A 2 -6.51 -15.11 31.72
CA GLY A 2 -5.46 -14.84 30.73
C GLY A 2 -4.10 -14.81 31.41
N ARG A 3 -3.22 -15.76 31.09
CA ARG A 3 -1.82 -15.73 31.58
C ARG A 3 -1.13 -14.54 30.90
N GLY A 4 -0.72 -13.55 31.68
CA GLY A 4 0.03 -12.36 31.24
C GLY A 4 1.41 -12.69 30.71
N GLN A 5 1.48 -13.47 29.63
CA GLN A 5 2.71 -13.72 28.91
C GLN A 5 3.06 -12.49 28.08
N ASN A 6 4.37 -12.20 28.05
CA ASN A 6 4.91 -11.05 27.36
C ASN A 6 4.58 -11.15 25.87
N ILE A 7 3.89 -10.16 25.31
CA ILE A 7 3.53 -10.20 23.88
C ILE A 7 4.76 -10.43 23.00
N ARG A 8 5.94 -9.93 23.39
CA ARG A 8 7.21 -10.09 22.68
C ARG A 8 7.70 -11.54 22.54
N THR A 9 7.12 -12.49 23.26
CA THR A 9 7.48 -13.92 23.20
C THR A 9 6.55 -14.75 22.31
N VAL A 10 5.55 -14.14 21.68
CA VAL A 10 4.74 -14.84 20.66
C VAL A 10 5.62 -15.05 19.42
N ALA A 11 5.83 -16.31 19.06
CA ALA A 11 6.79 -16.70 18.01
C ALA A 11 6.46 -16.11 16.63
N ASP A 12 5.19 -15.82 16.36
CA ASP A 12 4.68 -15.43 15.04
C ASP A 12 4.25 -13.96 14.96
N LEU A 13 4.82 -13.08 15.79
CA LEU A 13 4.52 -11.66 15.70
C LEU A 13 5.06 -11.08 14.38
N PRO A 14 4.23 -10.34 13.61
CA PRO A 14 4.67 -9.70 12.37
C PRO A 14 5.70 -8.57 12.61
N LEU A 15 5.87 -8.14 13.86
CA LEU A 15 6.74 -7.03 14.27
C LEU A 15 7.71 -7.44 15.38
N VAL A 16 8.98 -7.07 15.21
CA VAL A 16 9.96 -7.12 16.31
C VAL A 16 9.76 -5.90 17.22
N LEU A 17 8.98 -6.09 18.28
CA LEU A 17 8.62 -5.02 19.23
C LEU A 17 9.74 -4.73 20.24
N SER A 18 10.01 -3.44 20.47
CA SER A 18 10.79 -2.98 21.63
C SER A 18 9.94 -3.07 22.91
N LYS A 19 10.57 -2.88 24.08
CA LYS A 19 9.84 -2.86 25.36
C LYS A 19 8.80 -1.73 25.39
N ARG A 20 9.17 -0.56 24.87
CA ARG A 20 8.27 0.60 24.79
C ARG A 20 7.12 0.33 23.82
N MET A 21 7.39 -0.19 22.62
CA MET A 21 6.34 -0.52 21.66
C MET A 21 5.33 -1.54 22.19
N ALA A 22 5.82 -2.58 22.88
CA ALA A 22 4.95 -3.58 23.49
C ALA A 22 4.07 -2.99 24.61
N HIS A 23 4.57 -1.99 25.34
CA HIS A 23 3.78 -1.28 26.32
C HIS A 23 2.68 -0.46 25.63
N GLU A 24 3.04 0.35 24.63
CA GLU A 24 2.08 1.17 23.88
C GLU A 24 1.01 0.33 23.17
N PHE A 25 1.38 -0.84 22.61
CA PHE A 25 0.42 -1.79 22.04
C PHE A 25 -0.68 -2.18 23.04
N LEU A 26 -0.32 -2.46 24.29
CA LEU A 26 -1.28 -2.83 25.33
C LEU A 26 -2.16 -1.66 25.80
N GLN A 27 -1.78 -0.43 25.44
CA GLN A 27 -2.56 0.79 25.69
C GLN A 27 -3.36 1.24 24.46
N ALA A 28 -3.29 0.50 23.35
CA ALA A 28 -4.05 0.83 22.16
C ALA A 28 -5.56 0.82 22.49
N PRO A 29 -6.33 1.80 21.98
CA PRO A 29 -7.78 1.81 22.11
C PRO A 29 -8.43 0.50 21.67
N ASP A 30 -9.48 0.11 22.37
CA ASP A 30 -10.18 -1.17 22.22
C ASP A 30 -10.93 -1.34 20.89
N HIS A 31 -11.21 -0.24 20.19
CA HIS A 31 -11.83 -0.24 18.88
C HIS A 31 -10.85 -0.57 17.74
N TYR A 32 -9.54 -0.58 18.00
CA TYR A 32 -8.58 -1.01 17.00
C TYR A 32 -8.54 -2.53 16.87
N THR A 33 -8.42 -3.00 15.65
CA THR A 33 -8.04 -4.36 15.33
C THR A 33 -6.64 -4.67 15.88
N ILE A 34 -6.28 -5.95 15.93
CA ILE A 34 -4.96 -6.38 16.40
C ILE A 34 -3.85 -5.75 15.55
N ASP A 35 -4.03 -5.67 14.23
CA ASP A 35 -3.05 -5.11 13.30
C ASP A 35 -2.89 -3.59 13.49
N GLU A 36 -4.00 -2.88 13.65
CA GLU A 36 -3.98 -1.44 13.96
C GLU A 36 -3.35 -1.17 15.34
N ALA A 37 -3.65 -1.99 16.34
CA ALA A 37 -3.03 -1.90 17.66
C ALA A 37 -1.52 -2.18 17.60
N LEU A 38 -1.09 -3.13 16.76
CA LEU A 38 0.32 -3.40 16.50
C LEU A 38 1.02 -2.20 15.85
N ARG A 39 0.38 -1.57 14.86
CA ARG A 39 0.90 -0.35 14.23
C ARG A 39 0.90 0.83 15.20
N TRP A 40 -0.12 0.96 16.06
CA TRP A 40 -0.16 1.93 17.17
C TRP A 40 1.06 1.77 18.07
N GLY A 41 1.30 0.54 18.56
CA GLY A 41 2.44 0.24 19.41
C GLY A 41 3.78 0.60 18.76
N GLN A 42 3.93 0.36 17.46
CA GLN A 42 5.12 0.73 16.71
C GLN A 42 5.29 2.26 16.60
N VAL A 43 4.28 2.99 16.11
CA VAL A 43 4.36 4.43 15.85
C VAL A 43 4.50 5.22 17.15
N VAL A 44 3.61 5.01 18.12
CA VAL A 44 3.64 5.70 19.42
C VAL A 44 4.89 5.29 20.21
N GLY A 45 5.27 4.01 20.14
CA GLY A 45 6.49 3.51 20.78
C GLY A 45 7.78 4.08 20.21
N GLN A 46 7.75 4.56 18.97
CA GLN A 46 8.85 5.30 18.31
C GLN A 46 8.78 6.82 18.54
N GLY A 47 7.70 7.33 19.15
CA GLY A 47 7.50 8.77 19.36
C GLY A 47 6.80 9.48 18.20
N GLY A 48 6.16 8.74 17.29
CA GLY A 48 5.31 9.32 16.25
C GLY A 48 4.04 9.98 16.83
N SER A 49 3.46 10.90 16.06
CA SER A 49 2.21 11.57 16.41
C SER A 49 0.99 10.71 16.12
N GLN A 50 -0.14 11.04 16.76
CA GLN A 50 -1.42 10.41 16.44
C GLN A 50 -1.85 10.70 14.99
N GLU A 51 -1.59 11.91 14.48
CA GLU A 51 -1.89 12.26 13.09
C GLU A 51 -1.13 11.39 12.08
N LEU A 52 0.15 11.10 12.34
CA LEU A 52 0.94 10.17 11.53
C LEU A 52 0.34 8.76 11.60
N LEU A 53 -0.06 8.32 12.79
CA LEU A 53 -0.68 7.00 12.96
C LEU A 53 -1.97 6.88 12.14
N GLU A 54 -2.92 7.79 12.31
CA GLU A 54 -4.18 7.79 11.55
C GLU A 54 -3.92 7.78 10.04
N THR A 55 -2.93 8.54 9.59
CA THR A 55 -2.53 8.56 8.18
C THR A 55 -1.97 7.22 7.73
N LEU A 56 -1.13 6.56 8.53
CA LEU A 56 -0.61 5.22 8.23
C LEU A 56 -1.73 4.16 8.23
N LEU A 57 -2.66 4.25 9.17
CA LEU A 57 -3.82 3.35 9.26
C LEU A 57 -4.71 3.45 8.01
N ALA A 58 -4.78 4.63 7.38
CA ALA A 58 -5.49 4.81 6.12
C ALA A 58 -4.77 4.23 4.88
N THR A 59 -3.58 3.63 5.04
CA THR A 59 -2.81 2.99 3.96
C THR A 59 -2.73 1.48 4.15
N GLU A 60 -2.19 0.76 3.16
CA GLU A 60 -1.95 -0.68 3.29
C GLU A 60 -1.06 -1.04 4.49
N LEU A 61 -0.15 -0.14 4.91
CA LEU A 61 0.71 -0.39 6.07
C LEU A 61 -0.07 -0.43 7.39
N GLY A 62 -1.28 0.14 7.45
CA GLY A 62 -2.16 0.05 8.61
C GLY A 62 -2.58 -1.37 8.96
N HIS A 63 -2.69 -2.22 7.94
CA HIS A 63 -3.34 -3.52 8.04
C HIS A 63 -2.49 -4.67 7.46
N CYS A 64 -1.29 -4.38 6.97
CA CYS A 64 -0.39 -5.37 6.38
C CYS A 64 1.03 -5.20 6.92
N PHE A 65 1.68 -6.35 7.18
CA PHE A 65 3.07 -6.44 7.66
C PHE A 65 3.97 -7.25 6.72
N ALA A 66 3.56 -7.45 5.47
CA ALA A 66 4.42 -8.06 4.47
C ALA A 66 5.68 -7.22 4.26
N ASN A 67 6.86 -7.83 4.24
CA ASN A 67 8.15 -7.13 4.13
C ASN A 67 8.42 -6.11 5.27
N GLU A 68 7.91 -6.36 6.48
CA GLU A 68 8.04 -5.44 7.63
C GLU A 68 9.50 -5.11 8.00
N GLU A 69 10.47 -5.98 7.71
CA GLU A 69 11.90 -5.65 7.89
C GLU A 69 12.33 -4.39 7.14
N PHE A 70 11.73 -4.13 5.98
CA PHE A 70 11.93 -2.91 5.21
C PHE A 70 10.95 -1.82 5.64
N TRP A 71 9.64 -2.11 5.72
CA TRP A 71 8.64 -1.09 6.03
C TRP A 71 8.80 -0.46 7.41
N ARG A 72 9.33 -1.18 8.40
CA ARG A 72 9.72 -0.59 9.69
C ARG A 72 10.72 0.55 9.55
N THR A 73 11.59 0.52 8.54
CA THR A 73 12.56 1.59 8.29
C THR A 73 11.89 2.83 7.69
N VAL A 74 10.81 2.63 6.93
CA VAL A 74 9.97 3.71 6.37
C VAL A 74 9.11 4.32 7.48
N VAL A 75 8.47 3.52 8.32
CA VAL A 75 7.72 4.01 9.50
C VAL A 75 8.64 4.80 10.41
N HIS A 76 9.82 4.27 10.72
CA HIS A 76 10.81 5.00 11.51
C HIS A 76 11.27 6.31 10.84
N PHE A 77 11.45 6.32 9.51
CA PHE A 77 11.75 7.55 8.79
C PHE A 77 10.65 8.61 8.98
N PHE A 78 9.37 8.24 8.96
CA PHE A 78 8.29 9.19 9.24
C PHE A 78 8.30 9.70 10.68
N THR A 79 8.56 8.83 11.66
CA THR A 79 8.64 9.27 13.08
C THR A 79 9.80 10.23 13.33
N GLU A 80 10.91 10.08 12.61
CA GLU A 80 12.08 10.97 12.70
C GLU A 80 11.90 12.29 11.94
N ASN A 81 10.87 12.42 11.08
CA ASN A 81 10.63 13.60 10.27
C ASN A 81 9.22 14.19 10.50
N PRO A 82 8.90 14.66 11.72
CA PRO A 82 7.55 15.15 12.06
C PRO A 82 7.13 16.43 11.32
N LEU A 83 8.06 17.13 10.66
CA LEU A 83 7.77 18.29 9.82
C LEU A 83 7.25 17.90 8.42
N LEU A 84 7.34 16.63 8.05
CA LEU A 84 6.74 16.13 6.82
C LEU A 84 5.22 16.16 6.96
N ALA A 85 4.55 16.87 6.05
CA ALA A 85 3.09 16.95 6.08
C ALA A 85 2.48 15.54 5.88
N PRO A 86 1.51 15.13 6.71
CA PRO A 86 0.89 13.80 6.64
C PRO A 86 0.32 13.45 5.27
N THR A 87 -0.13 14.45 4.50
CA THR A 87 -0.62 14.28 3.12
C THR A 87 0.39 13.61 2.17
N TYR A 88 1.69 13.63 2.48
CA TYR A 88 2.72 12.96 1.68
C TYR A 88 2.97 11.50 2.10
N VAL A 89 2.49 11.04 3.25
CA VAL A 89 2.77 9.69 3.77
C VAL A 89 2.26 8.62 2.81
N GLY A 90 0.98 8.67 2.42
CA GLY A 90 0.38 7.75 1.45
C GLY A 90 1.12 7.75 0.10
N PRO A 91 1.26 8.92 -0.57
CA PRO A 91 2.01 9.01 -1.82
C PRO A 91 3.46 8.50 -1.75
N ILE A 92 4.16 8.71 -0.63
CA ILE A 92 5.50 8.18 -0.43
C ILE A 92 5.48 6.65 -0.34
N ILE A 93 4.50 6.07 0.37
CA ILE A 93 4.33 4.62 0.46
C ILE A 93 4.08 4.04 -0.93
N ASP A 94 3.17 4.64 -1.71
CA ASP A 94 2.85 4.21 -3.08
C ASP A 94 4.07 4.27 -3.99
N TYR A 95 4.83 5.38 -3.93
CA TYR A 95 6.06 5.54 -4.69
C TYR A 95 7.10 4.49 -4.32
N ILE A 96 7.32 4.25 -3.02
CA ILE A 96 8.28 3.24 -2.55
C ILE A 96 7.84 1.84 -2.99
N HIS A 97 6.55 1.53 -2.86
CA HIS A 97 6.00 0.25 -3.28
C HIS A 97 6.21 0.03 -4.78
N HIS A 98 5.87 1.03 -5.60
CA HIS A 98 6.10 1.02 -7.04
C HIS A 98 7.58 0.81 -7.37
N ARG A 99 8.49 1.53 -6.71
CA ARG A 99 9.92 1.43 -7.00
C ARG A 99 10.54 0.10 -6.59
N LYS A 100 10.12 -0.45 -5.46
CA LYS A 100 10.77 -1.60 -4.84
C LYS A 100 10.15 -2.93 -5.23
N TYR A 101 8.84 -2.97 -5.46
CA TYR A 101 8.08 -4.21 -5.58
C TYR A 101 7.27 -4.33 -6.88
N ALA A 102 6.85 -3.23 -7.50
CA ALA A 102 6.03 -3.33 -8.71
C ALA A 102 6.85 -3.82 -9.91
N LEU A 103 6.35 -4.88 -10.56
CA LEU A 103 6.83 -5.33 -11.87
C LEU A 103 6.46 -4.30 -12.93
N GLN A 104 7.26 -4.23 -13.99
CA GLN A 104 7.05 -3.28 -15.09
C GLN A 104 6.78 -4.02 -16.39
N ASP A 105 5.81 -3.55 -17.17
CA ASP A 105 5.58 -4.05 -18.52
C ASP A 105 6.43 -3.24 -19.51
N LEU A 106 7.47 -3.85 -20.07
CA LEU A 106 8.32 -3.25 -21.09
C LEU A 106 7.86 -3.67 -22.48
N VAL A 107 7.49 -2.69 -23.31
CA VAL A 107 7.20 -2.92 -24.73
C VAL A 107 8.54 -2.97 -25.48
N GLN A 108 8.90 -4.16 -25.96
CA GLN A 108 10.09 -4.35 -26.79
C GLN A 108 9.87 -3.90 -28.23
N PRO A 109 10.96 -3.59 -28.97
CA PRO A 109 10.90 -3.38 -30.41
C PRO A 109 10.25 -4.61 -31.08
N GLY A 110 9.08 -4.41 -31.69
CA GLY A 110 8.26 -5.50 -32.25
C GLY A 110 6.92 -5.73 -31.54
N GLY A 111 6.59 -4.96 -30.50
CA GLY A 111 5.27 -4.97 -29.86
C GLY A 111 5.05 -6.10 -28.85
N LYS A 112 6.11 -6.85 -28.50
CA LYS A 112 6.06 -7.85 -27.43
C LYS A 112 6.14 -7.14 -26.08
N ILE A 113 5.23 -7.48 -25.17
CA ILE A 113 5.25 -7.02 -23.79
C ILE A 113 6.02 -8.04 -22.97
N GLU A 114 7.09 -7.62 -22.29
CA GLU A 114 7.82 -8.44 -21.33
C GLU A 114 7.75 -7.84 -19.93
N THR A 115 7.45 -8.70 -18.95
CA THR A 115 7.44 -8.33 -17.54
C THR A 115 8.88 -8.24 -17.03
N ALA A 116 9.28 -7.04 -16.64
CA ALA A 116 10.57 -6.69 -16.09
C ALA A 116 10.53 -6.58 -14.57
N PRO A 117 11.68 -6.77 -13.89
CA PRO A 117 11.79 -6.59 -12.44
C PRO A 117 11.50 -5.13 -12.02
N PRO A 118 11.29 -4.91 -10.71
CA PRO A 118 11.11 -3.56 -10.18
C PRO A 118 12.27 -2.64 -10.53
N PRO A 119 12.04 -1.33 -10.64
CA PRO A 119 13.08 -0.40 -11.07
C PRO A 119 14.21 -0.26 -10.03
N GLU A 120 13.90 -0.40 -8.74
CA GLU A 120 14.88 -0.34 -7.65
C GLU A 120 14.60 -1.44 -6.60
N PRO A 121 14.85 -2.73 -6.88
CA PRO A 121 14.55 -3.81 -5.93
C PRO A 121 15.36 -3.68 -4.63
N ASN A 122 16.55 -3.08 -4.71
CA ASN A 122 17.44 -2.79 -3.59
C ASN A 122 17.16 -1.44 -2.91
N PHE A 123 15.98 -0.84 -3.13
CA PHE A 123 15.60 0.43 -2.50
C PHE A 123 15.79 0.38 -0.98
N SER A 124 16.37 1.45 -0.42
CA SER A 124 16.73 1.58 1.00
C SER A 124 16.53 3.02 1.47
N MET A 125 16.03 3.18 2.70
CA MET A 125 15.82 4.49 3.34
C MET A 125 17.10 5.13 3.88
N LYS A 126 18.18 4.36 4.09
CA LYS A 126 19.40 4.83 4.79
C LYS A 126 20.11 6.02 4.15
N SER A 127 19.93 6.24 2.84
CA SER A 127 20.62 7.30 2.08
C SER A 127 19.66 8.36 1.52
N ARG A 128 18.41 8.37 1.96
CA ARG A 128 17.36 9.28 1.44
C ARG A 128 17.09 10.39 2.45
N GLY A 129 17.24 11.64 2.02
CA GLY A 129 16.71 12.80 2.74
C GLY A 129 15.30 13.13 2.26
N VAL A 130 14.50 13.78 3.13
CA VAL A 130 13.09 14.14 2.85
C VAL A 130 12.96 14.90 1.53
N ALA A 131 13.74 15.98 1.33
CA ALA A 131 13.66 16.80 0.12
C ALA A 131 13.87 15.99 -1.16
N LYS A 132 14.92 15.15 -1.20
CA LYS A 132 15.22 14.32 -2.37
C LYS A 132 14.14 13.27 -2.64
N LEU A 133 13.52 12.73 -1.59
CA LEU A 133 12.42 11.78 -1.74
C LEU A 133 11.18 12.47 -2.33
N LEU A 134 10.87 13.69 -1.87
CA LEU A 134 9.77 14.49 -2.42
C LEU A 134 10.03 14.89 -3.89
N ASP A 135 11.26 15.31 -4.23
CA ASP A 135 11.62 15.62 -5.63
C ASP A 135 11.39 14.41 -6.56
N GLN A 136 11.78 13.21 -6.09
CA GLN A 136 11.61 11.96 -6.84
C GLN A 136 10.14 11.55 -6.96
N LEU A 137 9.37 11.71 -5.88
CA LEU A 137 7.93 11.49 -5.86
C LEU A 137 7.23 12.41 -6.87
N GLU A 138 7.53 13.71 -6.86
CA GLU A 138 6.95 14.69 -7.78
C GLU A 138 7.33 14.43 -9.24
N ALA A 139 8.56 13.98 -9.51
CA ALA A 139 8.96 13.56 -10.84
C ALA A 139 8.16 12.34 -11.32
N TRP A 140 7.93 11.36 -10.44
CA TRP A 140 7.12 10.19 -10.74
C TRP A 140 5.65 10.53 -10.97
N HIS A 141 5.04 11.36 -10.13
CA HIS A 141 3.66 11.84 -10.35
C HIS A 141 3.52 12.62 -11.66
N ARG A 142 4.53 13.42 -12.05
CA ARG A 142 4.54 14.08 -13.36
C ARG A 142 4.57 13.06 -14.49
N GLN A 143 5.41 12.02 -14.38
CA GLN A 143 5.48 10.95 -15.37
C GLN A 143 4.13 10.22 -15.52
N LEU A 144 3.50 9.80 -14.41
CA LEU A 144 2.18 9.14 -14.44
C LEU A 144 1.12 10.02 -15.11
N ASN A 145 1.06 11.30 -14.75
CA ASN A 145 0.13 12.26 -15.37
C ASN A 145 0.37 12.45 -16.88
N HIS A 146 1.59 12.21 -17.37
CA HIS A 146 1.90 12.24 -18.81
C HIS A 146 1.49 10.93 -19.50
N GLU A 147 1.69 9.79 -18.85
CA GLU A 147 1.30 8.46 -19.35
C GLU A 147 -0.22 8.30 -19.41
N GLU A 148 -0.96 8.77 -18.40
CA GLU A 148 -2.43 8.77 -18.41
C GLU A 148 -3.02 9.69 -19.50
N LYS A 149 -2.26 10.70 -19.94
CA LYS A 149 -2.65 11.60 -21.05
C LYS A 149 -2.20 11.08 -22.42
N ALA A 150 -1.57 9.91 -22.52
CA ALA A 150 -1.30 9.26 -23.79
C ALA A 150 -2.62 9.00 -24.54
N PRO A 151 -2.65 9.11 -25.88
CA PRO A 151 -3.89 9.21 -26.64
C PRO A 151 -4.78 7.99 -26.42
N GLU A 152 -6.06 8.28 -26.20
CA GLU A 152 -7.20 7.35 -26.11
C GLU A 152 -6.97 6.12 -27.00
N VAL A 153 -6.61 5.00 -26.37
CA VAL A 153 -6.45 3.72 -27.06
C VAL A 153 -7.84 3.33 -27.57
N GLN A 154 -8.10 3.62 -28.85
CA GLN A 154 -9.28 3.11 -29.54
C GLN A 154 -9.14 1.59 -29.64
N TRP A 155 -9.74 0.89 -28.69
CA TRP A 155 -9.92 -0.55 -28.76
C TRP A 155 -10.65 -0.88 -30.07
N LYS A 156 -9.98 -1.60 -30.96
CA LYS A 156 -10.61 -2.13 -32.17
C LYS A 156 -11.73 -3.06 -31.70
N LYS A 157 -12.99 -2.73 -32.02
CA LYS A 157 -14.15 -3.57 -31.67
C LYS A 157 -13.82 -5.03 -32.01
N SER A 158 -13.88 -5.89 -31.01
CA SER A 158 -13.76 -7.33 -31.23
C SER A 158 -14.92 -7.80 -32.11
N ASN A 159 -14.67 -8.71 -33.06
CA ASN A 159 -15.70 -9.31 -33.95
C ASN A 159 -16.65 -10.28 -33.20
N ILE A 160 -16.75 -10.17 -31.88
CA ILE A 160 -17.68 -10.95 -31.08
C ILE A 160 -19.04 -10.27 -31.25
N ALA A 161 -19.96 -10.98 -31.91
CA ALA A 161 -21.32 -10.49 -32.13
C ALA A 161 -21.99 -10.19 -30.78
N ASP A 162 -22.73 -9.08 -30.72
CA ASP A 162 -23.48 -8.65 -29.54
C ASP A 162 -24.44 -9.75 -29.05
N TYR A 163 -24.57 -9.85 -27.74
CA TYR A 163 -25.49 -10.78 -27.09
C TYR A 163 -26.94 -10.45 -27.50
N TYR A 164 -27.59 -11.33 -28.25
CA TYR A 164 -29.04 -11.27 -28.43
C TYR A 164 -29.71 -11.97 -27.24
N TYR A 165 -30.65 -11.27 -26.61
CA TYR A 165 -31.48 -11.84 -25.56
C TYR A 165 -32.53 -12.73 -26.20
N LYS A 166 -32.49 -14.05 -25.93
CA LYS A 166 -33.57 -14.96 -26.33
C LYS A 166 -34.66 -14.89 -25.27
N GLY A 167 -35.66 -14.02 -25.51
CA GLY A 167 -36.90 -14.02 -24.74
C GLY A 167 -37.51 -15.42 -24.76
N LYS A 168 -37.83 -15.94 -23.58
CA LYS A 168 -38.58 -17.17 -23.43
C LYS A 168 -40.04 -16.79 -23.67
N ASP A 169 -40.60 -17.23 -24.80
CA ASP A 169 -42.02 -17.03 -25.08
C ASP A 169 -42.84 -17.81 -24.04
N ASP A 170 -43.36 -17.10 -23.05
CA ASP A 170 -44.52 -17.50 -22.26
C ASP A 170 -45.77 -17.30 -23.14
N GLU A 171 -46.09 -18.30 -23.96
CA GLU A 171 -47.41 -18.40 -24.57
C GLU A 171 -48.40 -18.95 -23.52
N ASN A 172 -49.15 -18.04 -22.89
CA ASN A 172 -50.38 -18.39 -22.20
C ASN A 172 -51.55 -17.60 -22.79
N GLY A 173 -52.43 -18.30 -23.52
CA GLY A 173 -53.88 -18.02 -23.54
C GLY A 173 -54.57 -17.74 -24.88
N GLY A 174 -55.33 -18.73 -25.38
CA GLY A 174 -56.79 -18.55 -25.54
C GLY A 174 -57.44 -18.63 -26.95
N PHE A 175 -58.35 -19.61 -27.07
CA PHE A 175 -59.60 -19.68 -27.86
C PHE A 175 -59.55 -19.89 -29.40
N LEU A 176 -59.93 -21.10 -29.84
CA LEU A 176 -61.33 -21.45 -30.20
C LEU A 176 -61.53 -22.97 -30.15
#